data_AF-A0A536U118-F1
#
_entry.id   AF-A0A536U118-F1
#
_cell.length_a   1.000
_cell.length_b   1.000
_cell.length_c   1.000
_cell.angle_alpha   90.00
_cell.angle_beta   90.00
_cell.angle_gamma   90.00
#
_symmetry.space_group_name_H-M   'P 1'
#
loop_
_entity.id
_entity.type
_entity.pdbx_description
1 polymer ?
#
loop_
_entity_poly.entity_id
_entity_poly.type
_entity_poly.pdbx_seq_one_letter_code
_entity_poly.pdbx_strand_id
1 'polypeptide(L)' 'HDPALVTTPQPFLALLQNVSERQAALVAQWMNVGFIHGVMNTDNMTISGETIDYGPCAFVEAYDPT' A
#
# COMPACT_ATOMS: atom_id res chain seq x y z
N HIS A 1 5.55 0.58 -14.23
CA HIS A 1 5.52 -0.32 -13.07
C HIS A 1 5.46 -1.79 -13.48
N ASP A 2 4.62 -2.20 -14.45
CA ASP A 2 4.49 -3.61 -14.84
C ASP A 2 4.56 -3.83 -16.38
N PRO A 3 5.70 -3.55 -17.04
CA PRO A 3 5.81 -3.64 -18.50
C PRO A 3 5.56 -5.07 -19.05
N ALA A 4 5.82 -6.10 -18.22
CA ALA A 4 5.59 -7.50 -18.59
C ALA A 4 4.11 -7.83 -18.83
N LEU A 5 3.17 -7.03 -18.30
CA LEU A 5 1.73 -7.31 -18.42
C LEU A 5 1.14 -6.90 -19.78
N VAL A 6 1.85 -6.11 -20.58
CA VAL A 6 1.35 -5.53 -21.85
C VAL A 6 0.86 -6.60 -22.83
N THR A 7 1.47 -7.78 -22.81
CA THR A 7 1.13 -8.89 -23.71
C THR A 7 0.07 -9.84 -23.14
N THR A 8 -0.43 -9.60 -21.92
CA THR A 8 -1.45 -10.46 -21.31
C THR A 8 -2.83 -10.20 -21.92
N PRO A 9 -3.76 -11.17 -21.91
CA PRO A 9 -5.10 -10.97 -22.47
C PRO A 9 -5.93 -9.85 -21.80
N GLN A 10 -5.67 -9.57 -20.52
CA GLN A 10 -6.38 -8.55 -19.73
C GLN A 10 -5.38 -7.70 -18.93
N PRO A 11 -4.58 -6.85 -19.60
CA PRO A 11 -3.44 -6.17 -18.98
C PRO A 11 -3.83 -5.23 -17.86
N PHE A 12 -4.99 -4.56 -17.95
CA PHE A 12 -5.47 -3.64 -16.92
C PHE A 12 -5.98 -4.36 -15.68
N LEU A 13 -6.65 -5.50 -15.84
CA LEU A 13 -7.08 -6.31 -14.70
C LEU A 13 -5.87 -6.89 -13.97
N ALA A 14 -4.88 -7.39 -14.72
CA ALA A 14 -3.63 -7.87 -14.15
C ALA A 14 -2.85 -6.75 -13.44
N LEU A 15 -2.83 -5.53 -14.00
CA LEU A 15 -2.21 -4.38 -13.33
C LEU A 15 -2.91 -4.07 -12.01
N LEU A 16 -4.24 -4.04 -11.99
CA LEU A 16 -5.02 -3.78 -10.77
C LEU A 16 -4.75 -4.83 -9.70
N GLN A 17 -4.65 -6.11 -10.09
CA GLN A 17 -4.30 -7.21 -9.19
C GLN A 17 -2.91 -7.00 -8.57
N ASN A 18 -1.89 -6.73 -9.40
CA ASN A 18 -0.53 -6.49 -8.91
C ASN A 18 -0.45 -5.26 -7.97
N VAL A 19 -1.18 -4.19 -8.27
CA VAL A 19 -1.27 -3.00 -7.39
C VAL A 19 -1.94 -3.37 -6.07
N SER A 20 -3.04 -4.12 -6.10
CA SER A 20 -3.74 -4.56 -4.89
C SER A 20 -2.87 -5.44 -4.00
N GLU A 21 -2.07 -6.34 -4.59
CA GLU A 21 -1.14 -7.20 -3.84
C GLU A 21 -0.04 -6.37 -3.15
N ARG A 22 0.53 -5.38 -3.85
CA ARG A 22 1.52 -4.46 -3.27
C ARG A 22 0.95 -3.64 -2.13
N GLN A 23 -0.28 -3.13 -2.30
CA GLN A 23 -0.98 -2.38 -1.26
C GLN A 23 -1.26 -3.24 -0.03
N ALA A 24 -1.72 -4.48 -0.22
CA ALA A 24 -1.91 -5.42 0.88
C ALA A 24 -0.61 -5.72 1.62
N ALA A 25 0.49 -5.95 0.89
CA ALA A 25 1.81 -6.17 1.48
C ALA A 25 2.32 -4.95 2.25
N LEU A 26 2.10 -3.73 1.73
CA LEU A 26 2.49 -2.49 2.39
C LEU A 26 1.74 -2.29 3.72
N VAL A 27 0.42 -2.42 3.70
CA VAL A 27 -0.42 -2.27 4.90
C VAL A 27 -0.06 -3.34 5.93
N ALA A 28 0.20 -4.59 5.51
CA ALA A 28 0.66 -5.64 6.41
C ALA A 28 2.01 -5.29 7.07
N GLN A 29 2.95 -4.70 6.33
CA GLN A 29 4.23 -4.24 6.89
C GLN A 29 4.02 -3.12 7.90
N TRP A 30 3.15 -2.14 7.61
CA TRP A 30 2.79 -1.09 8.56
C TRP A 30 2.24 -1.66 9.85
N MET A 31 1.27 -2.58 9.76
CA MET A 31 0.69 -3.25 10.92
C MET A 31 1.76 -3.98 11.74
N ASN A 32 2.68 -4.68 11.07
CA ASN A 32 3.71 -5.47 11.74
C ASN A 32 4.70 -4.63 12.58
N VAL A 33 4.95 -3.39 12.17
CA VAL A 33 5.84 -2.47 12.90
C VAL A 33 5.07 -1.43 13.72
N GLY A 34 3.74 -1.53 13.77
CA GLY A 34 2.88 -0.57 14.46
C GLY A 34 2.86 0.82 13.82
N PHE A 35 3.16 0.95 12.53
CA PHE A 35 3.09 2.23 11.82
C PHE A 35 1.64 2.59 11.46
N ILE A 36 1.28 3.85 11.70
CA ILE A 36 -0.01 4.45 11.36
C ILE A 36 0.25 5.63 10.43
N HIS A 37 -0.25 5.58 9.20
CA HIS A 37 -0.04 6.65 8.20
C HIS A 37 -0.86 7.92 8.49
N GLY A 38 -2.07 7.77 9.03
CA GLY A 38 -2.96 8.87 9.40
C GLY A 38 -3.78 9.50 8.27
N VAL A 39 -3.33 9.45 7.00
CA VAL A 39 -4.03 10.05 5.84
C VAL A 39 -3.96 9.14 4.63
N MET A 40 -4.83 8.13 4.63
CA MET A 40 -4.94 7.13 3.55
C MET A 40 -5.93 7.56 2.45
N ASN A 41 -5.78 8.78 1.94
CA ASN A 41 -6.56 9.25 0.79
C ASN A 41 -6.03 8.65 -0.52
N THR A 42 -6.87 8.60 -1.56
CA THR A 42 -6.52 7.94 -2.83
C THR A 42 -5.33 8.57 -3.54
N ASP A 43 -5.09 9.87 -3.36
CA ASP A 43 -3.92 10.60 -3.87
C ASP A 43 -2.62 10.27 -3.14
N ASN A 44 -2.70 9.72 -1.92
CA ASN A 44 -1.55 9.24 -1.13
C ASN A 44 -1.24 7.75 -1.35
N MET A 45 -1.99 7.08 -2.22
CA MET A 45 -1.78 5.65 -2.54
C MET A 45 -1.02 5.49 -3.85
N THR A 46 0.27 5.13 -3.75
CA THR A 46 1.11 4.92 -4.92
C THR A 46 0.80 3.61 -5.64
N ILE A 47 0.88 3.60 -6.97
CA ILE A 47 0.78 2.38 -7.79
C ILE A 47 1.93 1.41 -7.50
N SER A 48 3.09 1.92 -7.06
CA SER A 48 4.25 1.11 -6.68
C SER A 48 4.06 0.36 -5.35
N GLY A 49 3.13 0.79 -4.48
CA GLY A 49 3.00 0.23 -3.12
C GLY A 49 4.06 0.75 -2.15
N GLU A 50 4.53 1.97 -2.36
CA GLU A 50 5.46 2.67 -1.48
C GLU A 50 4.71 3.67 -0.59
N THR A 51 5.20 3.86 0.65
CA THR A 51 4.69 4.89 1.56
C THR A 51 5.15 6.27 1.12
N ILE A 52 4.23 7.22 1.03
CA ILE A 52 4.51 8.64 0.70
C ILE A 52 3.73 9.56 1.64
N ASP A 53 3.95 10.87 1.52
CA ASP A 53 3.20 11.89 2.26
C ASP A 53 3.13 11.63 3.79
N TYR A 54 4.31 11.63 4.40
CA TYR A 54 4.48 11.49 5.85
C TYR A 54 4.02 12.76 6.58
N GLY A 55 2.71 12.93 6.74
CA GLY A 55 2.09 14.00 7.50
C GLY A 55 1.88 13.61 8.98
N PRO A 56 0.64 13.34 9.43
CA PRO A 56 0.34 12.94 10.80
C PRO A 56 0.59 11.43 11.02
N CYS A 57 1.80 10.97 10.69
CA CYS A 57 2.18 9.58 10.91
C CYS A 57 2.59 9.33 12.37
N ALA A 58 2.30 8.13 12.87
CA ALA A 58 2.64 7.73 14.23
C ALA A 58 3.10 6.27 14.27
N PHE A 59 3.76 5.90 15.36
CA PHE A 59 3.99 4.50 15.72
C PHE A 59 3.20 4.18 16.99
N VAL A 60 2.66 2.97 17.07
CA VAL A 60 2.04 2.46 18.28
C VAL A 60 3.10 2.37 19.38
N GLU A 61 2.98 3.18 20.42
CA GLU A 61 3.88 3.14 21.58
C GLU A 61 3.61 1.92 22.47
N ALA A 62 2.34 1.72 22.85
CA ALA A 62 1.86 0.56 23.60
C ALA A 62 0.70 -0.07 22.82
N TYR A 63 0.78 -1.39 22.60
CA TYR A 63 -0.26 -2.14 21.91
C TYR A 63 -1.53 -2.20 22.77
N ASP A 64 -2.60 -1.55 22.30
CA ASP A 64 -3.95 -1.68 22.86
C ASP A 64 -4.83 -2.48 21.88
N PRO A 65 -5.10 -3.78 22.16
CA PRO A 65 -5.95 -4.62 21.32
C PRO A 65 -7.45 -4.45 21.56
N THR A 66 -7.87 -3.55 22.46
CA THR A 66 -9.27 -3.44 22.91
C THR A 66 -10.14 -2.47 22.13
#